data_AF-A0A286A288-F1
#
_entry.id   AF-A0A286A288-F1
#
_cell.length_a   1.000
_cell.length_b   1.000
_cell.length_c   1.000
_cell.angle_alpha   90.00
_cell.angle_beta   90.00
_cell.angle_gamma   90.00
#
_symmetry.space_group_name_H-M   'P 1'
#
loop_
_entity.id
_entity.type
_entity.pdbx_description
1 polymer ?
#
loop_
_entity_poly.entity_id
_entity_poly.type
_entity_poly.pdbx_seq_one_letter_code
_entity_poly.pdbx_strand_id
1 'polypeptide(L)' 'MLKRVRIVKKATGQQVAEFPLLLDDKASEQSFFDKAWFRAIDEGSVIEANKINYEIAFTD' A
#
# COMPACT_ATOMS: atom_id res chain seq x y z
N MET A 1 5.14 16.13 1.78
CA MET A 1 5.06 15.67 3.19
C MET A 1 5.36 14.17 3.25
N LEU A 2 5.98 13.62 4.30
CA LEU A 2 6.13 12.16 4.43
C LEU A 2 4.82 11.55 4.95
N LYS A 3 4.25 10.59 4.22
CA LYS A 3 3.11 9.78 4.66
C LYS A 3 3.45 8.30 4.54
N ARG A 4 2.75 7.46 5.31
CA ARG A 4 2.91 6.01 5.21
C ARG A 4 1.69 5.44 4.51
N VAL A 5 1.91 4.49 3.61
CA VAL A 5 0.86 3.69 3.00
C VAL A 5 0.93 2.30 3.62
N ARG A 6 -0.20 1.87 4.19
CA ARG A 6 -0.36 0.56 4.80
C ARG A 6 -1.17 -0.34 3.88
N ILE A 7 -0.80 -1.63 3.87
CA ILE A 7 -1.55 -2.69 3.20
C ILE A 7 -1.98 -3.72 4.24
N VAL A 8 -3.27 -4.01 4.28
CA VAL A 8 -3.90 -4.97 5.22
C VAL A 8 -4.68 -6.03 4.46
N LYS A 9 -4.68 -7.28 4.96
CA LYS A 9 -5.58 -8.33 4.48
C LYS A 9 -6.98 -8.09 5.02
N LYS A 10 -7.96 -7.92 4.14
CA LYS A 10 -9.37 -7.67 4.53
C LYS A 10 -9.95 -8.78 5.42
N ALA A 11 -9.61 -10.03 5.11
CA ALA A 11 -10.15 -11.19 5.83
C ALA A 11 -9.74 -11.25 7.30
N THR A 12 -8.56 -10.74 7.65
CA THR A 12 -8.00 -10.87 9.02
C THR A 12 -7.72 -9.53 9.69
N GLY A 13 -7.78 -8.42 8.95
CA GLY A 13 -7.28 -7.11 9.40
C GLY A 13 -5.75 -7.07 9.59
N GLN A 14 -5.03 -8.12 9.23
CA GLN A 14 -3.59 -8.20 9.43
C GLN A 14 -2.86 -7.23 8.50
N GLN A 15 -2.04 -6.35 9.07
CA GLN A 15 -1.07 -5.56 8.31
C GLN A 15 0.00 -6.48 7.74
N VAL A 16 0.17 -6.41 6.42
CA VAL A 16 1.14 -7.23 5.68
C VAL A 16 2.32 -6.40 5.15
N ALA A 17 2.13 -5.11 4.94
CA ALA A 17 3.20 -4.19 4.53
C ALA A 17 2.88 -2.75 4.95
N GLU A 18 3.93 -1.94 5.11
CA GLU A 18 3.83 -0.50 5.31
C GLU A 18 5.04 0.20 4.69
N PHE A 19 4.80 1.23 3.88
CA PHE A 19 5.85 1.94 3.15
C PHE A 19 5.81 3.43 3.43
N PRO A 20 6.94 4.04 3.83
CA PRO A 20 7.07 5.48 3.86
C PRO A 20 7.18 6.01 2.42
N LEU A 21 6.28 6.92 2.05
CA LEU A 21 6.25 7.59 0.75
C LEU A 21 6.28 9.11 0.95
N LEU A 22 7.12 9.76 0.16
CA LEU A 22 7.12 11.21 0.08
C LEU A 22 5.95 11.64 -0.82
N LEU A 23 4.98 12.35 -0.23
CA LEU A 23 3.91 12.97 -0.99
C LEU A 23 4.48 14.07 -1.88
N ASP A 24 4.12 13.96 -3.15
CA ASP A 24 4.24 14.96 -4.19
C ASP A 24 2.85 15.53 -4.44
N ASP A 25 2.68 16.84 -4.25
CA ASP A 25 1.39 17.53 -4.35
C ASP A 25 0.80 17.51 -5.77
N LYS A 26 1.59 17.07 -6.77
CA LYS A 26 1.14 16.87 -8.16
C LYS A 26 0.66 15.45 -8.44
N ALA A 27 0.90 14.50 -7.54
CA ALA A 27 0.53 13.11 -7.71
C ALA A 27 -0.79 12.80 -6.99
N SER A 28 -1.61 11.96 -7.60
CA SER A 28 -2.85 11.47 -6.99
C SER A 28 -2.56 10.45 -5.88
N GLU A 29 -3.48 10.33 -4.93
CA GLU A 29 -3.45 9.29 -3.88
C GLU A 29 -3.26 7.88 -4.47
N GLN A 30 -3.95 7.60 -5.57
CA GLN A 30 -3.86 6.34 -6.30
C GLN A 30 -2.43 6.02 -6.76
N SER A 31 -1.66 7.03 -7.19
CA SER A 31 -0.25 6.84 -7.58
C SER A 31 0.61 6.34 -6.43
N PHE A 32 0.35 6.81 -5.20
CA PHE A 32 1.06 6.34 -4.01
C PHE A 32 0.62 4.92 -3.63
N PHE A 33 -0.67 4.61 -3.76
CA PHE A 33 -1.18 3.26 -3.49
C PHE A 33 -0.64 2.23 -4.48
N ASP A 34 -0.55 2.58 -5.76
CA ASP A 34 0.02 1.70 -6.77
C ASP A 34 1.52 1.49 -6.54
N LYS A 35 2.28 2.54 -6.18
CA LYS A 35 3.68 2.40 -5.79
C LYS A 35 3.87 1.46 -4.59
N ALA A 36 3.06 1.62 -3.55
CA ALA A 36 3.09 0.75 -2.38
C ALA A 36 2.72 -0.70 -2.75
N TRP A 37 1.74 -0.88 -3.63
CA TRP A 37 1.32 -2.19 -4.12
C TRP A 37 2.42 -2.91 -4.89
N PHE A 38 3.05 -2.25 -5.87
CA PHE A 38 4.14 -2.86 -6.64
C PHE A 38 5.33 -3.23 -5.76
N ARG A 39 5.66 -2.38 -4.79
CA ARG A 39 6.72 -2.68 -3.83
C ARG A 39 6.38 -3.88 -2.95
N ALA A 40 5.13 -4.01 -2.51
CA ALA A 40 4.69 -5.17 -1.73
C ALA A 40 4.77 -6.48 -2.52
N ILE A 41 4.53 -6.43 -3.83
CA ILE A 41 4.70 -7.58 -4.73
C ILE A 41 6.18 -7.95 -4.81
N ASP A 42 7.05 -6.97 -5.06
CA ASP A 42 8.49 -7.16 -5.17
C ASP A 42 9.11 -7.73 -3.89
N GLU A 43 8.68 -7.24 -2.72
CA GLU A 43 9.09 -7.74 -1.41
C GLU A 43 8.39 -9.05 -1.00
N GLY A 44 7.49 -9.60 -1.84
CA GLY A 44 6.77 -10.85 -1.57
C GLY A 44 5.77 -10.79 -0.40
N SER A 45 5.38 -9.57 0.01
CA SER A 45 4.45 -9.34 1.13
C SER A 45 2.98 -9.55 0.75
N VAL A 46 2.66 -9.48 -0.55
CA VAL A 46 1.32 -9.72 -1.10
C VAL A 46 1.39 -10.64 -2.32
N ILE A 47 0.24 -11.22 -2.67
CA ILE A 47 0.09 -12.00 -3.91
C ILE A 47 -0.65 -11.12 -4.91
N GLU A 48 -0.02 -10.82 -6.05
CA GLU A 48 -0.54 -9.91 -7.08
C GLU A 48 -1.97 -10.28 -7.53
N ALA A 49 -2.19 -11.56 -7.81
CA ALA A 49 -3.49 -12.10 -8.25
C ALA A 49 -4.63 -11.85 -7.24
N ASN A 50 -4.30 -11.54 -5.99
CA ASN A 50 -5.25 -11.39 -4.90
C ASN A 50 -5.45 -9.93 -4.46
N LYS A 51 -5.16 -8.92 -5.31
CA LYS A 51 -5.28 -7.49 -4.97
C LYS A 51 -6.59 -7.13 -4.26
N ILE A 52 -7.71 -7.70 -4.69
CA ILE A 52 -9.04 -7.46 -4.11
C ILE A 52 -9.14 -7.85 -2.61
N ASN A 53 -8.32 -8.80 -2.15
CA ASN A 53 -8.29 -9.28 -0.77
C ASN A 53 -7.53 -8.32 0.17
N TYR A 54 -6.91 -7.29 -0.38
CA TYR A 54 -6.15 -6.29 0.38
C TYR A 54 -6.86 -4.94 0.36
N GLU A 55 -6.68 -4.20 1.43
CA GLU A 55 -7.01 -2.79 1.52
C GLU A 55 -5.72 -1.99 1.65
N ILE A 56 -5.65 -0.87 0.91
CA ILE A 56 -4.49 0.01 0.83
C ILE A 56 -4.99 1.39 1.24
N ALA A 57 -4.36 1.97 2.26
CA ALA A 57 -4.75 3.28 2.78
C ALA A 57 -3.54 4.03 3.32
N PHE A 58 -3.66 5.36 3.40
CA PHE A 58 -2.71 6.14 4.18
C PHE A 58 -2.90 5.87 5.67
N THR A 59 -1.80 5.93 6.42
CA THR A 59 -1.85 6.03 7.88
C THR A 59 -1.72 7.49 8.29
N ASP A 60 -2.35 7.84 9.40
CA ASP A 60 -2.11 9.12 10.06
C ASP A 60 -0.69 9.22 10.62
#